data_AF-A0A7J0GL54-F1
#
_entry.id   AF-A0A7J0GL54-F1
#
_cell.length_a   1.000
_cell.length_b   1.000
_cell.length_c   1.000
_cell.angle_alpha   90.00
_cell.angle_beta   90.00
_cell.angle_gamma   90.00
#
_symmetry.space_group_name_H-M   'P 1'
#
loop_
_entity.id
_entity.type
_entity.pdbx_description
1 polymer ?
#
loop_
_entity_poly.entity_id
_entity_poly.type
_entity_poly.pdbx_seq_one_letter_code
_entity_poly.pdbx_strand_id
1 'polypeptide(L)'
;MKRWGMKGMPASHGASLSHRSIGSTGQRDAPGKVFKGKKMPGRMGGKQRTVKNVWVYKIDPARNLMWVRGQVPGAEGNFVFIKDAVYKKPDISLLPFPTYFTPEDEDPSELEPLVADHGEIDPFMAAD
;
A
#
# COMPACT_ATOMS: atom_id res chain seq x y z
N MET A 1 16.67 -14.11 -0.59
CA MET A 1 16.41 -13.33 0.64
C MET A 1 15.40 -12.20 0.46
N LYS A 2 15.69 -11.13 -0.30
CA LYS A 2 14.87 -9.88 -0.40
C LYS A 2 13.36 -10.09 -0.60
N ARG A 3 12.94 -10.95 -1.53
CA ARG A 3 11.52 -11.15 -1.89
C ARG A 3 10.63 -11.61 -0.72
N TRP A 4 11.14 -12.47 0.16
CA TRP A 4 10.35 -13.16 1.19
C TRP A 4 10.90 -12.96 2.62
N GLY A 5 11.91 -12.10 2.80
CA GLY A 5 12.54 -11.88 4.12
C GLY A 5 13.20 -13.13 4.71
N MET A 6 13.67 -14.06 3.88
CA MET A 6 14.33 -15.30 4.36
C MET A 6 15.63 -14.98 5.10
N LYS A 7 15.88 -15.67 6.21
CA LYS A 7 17.16 -15.64 6.93
C LYS A 7 18.27 -16.30 6.09
N GLY A 8 19.49 -15.76 6.16
CA GLY A 8 20.67 -16.35 5.55
C GLY A 8 21.32 -17.41 6.42
N MET A 9 22.20 -18.23 5.82
CA MET A 9 23.08 -19.13 6.57
C MET A 9 24.20 -18.31 7.26
N PRO A 10 24.89 -18.88 8.27
CA PRO A 10 26.02 -18.23 8.92
C PRO A 10 27.04 -17.70 7.90
N ALA A 11 27.64 -16.54 8.20
CA ALA A 11 28.70 -15.97 7.38
C ALA A 11 30.06 -16.63 7.63
N SER A 12 30.24 -17.23 8.82
CA SER A 12 31.47 -17.92 9.27
C SER A 12 31.14 -19.35 9.75
N HIS A 13 32.13 -20.04 10.34
CA HIS A 13 32.01 -21.41 10.88
C HIS A 13 31.67 -22.49 9.82
N GLY A 14 32.48 -22.56 8.75
CA GLY A 14 32.42 -23.65 7.77
C GLY A 14 31.33 -23.54 6.71
N ALA A 15 30.56 -22.45 6.68
CA ALA A 15 29.69 -22.13 5.54
C ALA A 15 30.55 -21.68 4.35
N SER A 16 30.49 -22.42 3.23
CA SER A 16 31.31 -22.15 2.04
C SER A 16 30.62 -21.24 1.01
N LEU A 17 29.57 -21.73 0.34
CA LEU A 17 28.91 -21.03 -0.77
C LEU A 17 27.41 -20.75 -0.53
N SER A 18 26.89 -21.20 0.62
CA SER A 18 25.45 -21.27 0.87
C SER A 18 24.86 -20.08 1.65
N HIS A 19 25.64 -19.02 1.91
CA HIS A 19 25.23 -17.86 2.72
C HIS A 19 23.87 -17.26 2.31
N ARG A 20 23.59 -17.20 1.00
CA ARG A 20 22.34 -16.65 0.44
C ARG A 20 21.42 -17.70 -0.20
N SER A 21 21.72 -18.98 0.01
CA SER A 21 20.93 -20.09 -0.54
C SER A 21 19.53 -20.17 0.08
N ILE A 22 18.61 -20.83 -0.62
CA ILE A 22 17.22 -21.03 -0.16
C ILE A 22 17.08 -22.18 0.86
N GLY A 23 18.14 -22.97 1.06
CA GLY A 23 18.09 -24.20 1.85
C GLY A 23 17.24 -25.28 1.18
N SER A 24 16.67 -26.17 2.00
CA SER A 24 15.85 -27.28 1.48
C SER A 24 14.50 -26.81 0.92
N THR A 25 14.15 -27.35 -0.25
CA THR A 25 12.91 -27.03 -0.94
C THR A 25 11.79 -28.05 -0.67
N GLY A 26 12.13 -29.29 -0.31
CA GLY A 26 11.18 -30.40 -0.17
C GLY A 26 11.61 -31.48 0.83
N GLN A 27 10.80 -32.53 0.89
CA GLN A 27 11.03 -33.75 1.69
C GLN A 27 11.54 -34.88 0.79
N ARG A 28 12.05 -35.97 1.38
CA ARG A 28 12.65 -37.10 0.65
C ARG A 28 11.63 -37.95 -0.11
N ASP A 29 10.76 -38.69 0.60
CA ASP A 29 10.01 -39.80 -0.01
C ASP A 29 8.58 -39.41 -0.42
N ALA A 30 7.66 -39.25 0.53
CA ALA A 30 6.36 -38.62 0.29
C ALA A 30 6.46 -37.13 0.65
N PRO A 31 6.08 -36.16 -0.22
CA PRO A 31 5.31 -36.23 -1.47
C PRO A 31 6.12 -36.34 -2.79
N GLY A 32 7.45 -36.49 -2.75
CA GLY A 32 8.30 -36.63 -3.96
C GLY A 32 8.34 -35.41 -4.90
N LYS A 33 7.84 -34.25 -4.45
CA LYS A 33 7.79 -33.02 -5.25
C LYS A 33 7.82 -31.77 -4.39
N VAL A 34 8.08 -30.63 -5.02
CA VAL A 34 7.92 -29.30 -4.40
C VAL A 34 6.44 -28.90 -4.42
N PHE A 35 5.89 -28.50 -3.27
CA PHE A 35 4.53 -28.00 -3.19
C PHE A 35 4.34 -26.68 -3.97
N LYS A 36 3.16 -26.53 -4.59
CA LYS A 36 2.75 -25.27 -5.23
C LYS A 36 2.72 -24.14 -4.19
N GLY A 37 3.11 -22.94 -4.60
CA GLY A 37 3.17 -21.78 -3.71
C GLY A 37 4.38 -21.76 -2.76
N LYS A 38 5.31 -22.73 -2.85
CA LYS A 38 6.58 -22.66 -2.12
C LYS A 38 7.29 -21.34 -2.42
N LYS A 39 7.68 -20.62 -1.36
CA LYS A 39 8.39 -19.34 -1.47
C LYS A 39 9.75 -19.57 -2.15
N MET A 40 9.94 -18.99 -3.33
CA MET A 40 11.14 -19.12 -4.17
C MET A 40 11.62 -17.77 -4.73
N PRO A 41 12.84 -17.68 -5.28
CA PRO A 41 13.33 -16.48 -5.97
C PRO A 41 12.55 -16.15 -7.25
N GLY A 42 12.72 -14.92 -7.75
CA GLY A 42 12.17 -14.42 -9.02
C GLY A 42 11.79 -12.93 -8.96
N ARG A 43 11.04 -12.45 -9.96
CA ARG A 43 10.53 -11.06 -10.07
C ARG A 43 9.82 -10.53 -8.80
N MET A 44 10.36 -9.48 -8.20
CA MET A 44 9.72 -8.72 -7.12
C MET A 44 9.22 -7.39 -7.70
N GLY A 45 7.94 -7.08 -7.55
CA GLY A 45 7.30 -5.91 -8.16
C GLY A 45 6.49 -6.24 -9.41
N GLY A 46 5.96 -5.21 -10.09
CA GLY A 46 5.12 -5.34 -11.28
C GLY A 46 3.77 -6.01 -11.02
N LYS A 47 3.25 -5.90 -9.79
CA LYS A 47 1.94 -6.42 -9.39
C LYS A 47 1.08 -5.26 -8.94
N GLN A 48 -0.21 -5.29 -9.31
CA GLN A 48 -1.19 -4.37 -8.73
C GLN A 48 -1.33 -4.62 -7.23
N ARG A 49 -1.27 -3.55 -6.45
CA ARG A 49 -1.36 -3.57 -4.99
C ARG A 49 -2.32 -2.47 -4.56
N THR A 50 -3.01 -2.71 -3.44
CA THR A 50 -3.93 -1.75 -2.83
C THR A 50 -3.49 -1.54 -1.39
N VAL A 51 -3.24 -0.28 -1.03
CA VAL A 51 -3.09 0.14 0.36
C VAL A 51 -4.48 0.55 0.84
N LYS A 52 -4.89 0.07 2.01
CA LYS A 52 -6.25 0.25 2.53
C LYS A 52 -6.26 1.28 3.65
N ASN A 53 -7.39 1.95 3.83
CA ASN A 53 -7.64 2.91 4.91
C ASN A 53 -6.57 4.01 5.00
N VAL A 54 -6.23 4.60 3.85
CA VAL A 54 -5.33 5.75 3.80
C VAL A 54 -6.16 7.01 3.98
N TRP A 55 -5.69 7.93 4.81
CA TRP A 55 -6.42 9.15 5.13
C TRP A 55 -6.19 10.21 4.05
N VAL A 56 -7.24 10.92 3.66
CA VAL A 56 -7.12 12.11 2.82
C VAL A 56 -6.78 13.28 3.73
N TYR A 57 -5.71 14.01 3.40
CA TYR A 57 -5.21 15.12 4.20
C TYR A 57 -5.70 16.47 3.69
N LYS A 58 -5.64 16.66 2.37
CA LYS A 58 -6.00 17.91 1.71
C LYS A 58 -6.56 17.60 0.33
N ILE A 59 -7.53 18.39 -0.11
CA ILE A 59 -8.05 18.40 -1.48
C ILE A 59 -7.97 19.85 -1.97
N ASP A 60 -7.32 20.05 -3.12
CA ASP A 60 -7.25 21.33 -3.81
C ASP A 60 -8.02 21.18 -5.13
N PRO A 61 -9.31 21.56 -5.15
CA PRO A 61 -10.17 21.42 -6.33
C PRO A 61 -9.70 22.31 -7.49
N ALA A 62 -9.21 23.52 -7.21
CA ALA A 62 -8.72 24.44 -8.25
C ALA A 62 -7.57 23.84 -9.07
N ARG A 63 -6.70 23.04 -8.45
CA ARG A 63 -5.57 22.38 -9.11
C ARG A 63 -5.81 20.90 -9.43
N ASN A 64 -6.96 20.35 -9.05
CA ASN A 64 -7.26 18.92 -9.11
C ASN A 64 -6.22 18.05 -8.39
N LEU A 65 -5.75 18.50 -7.21
CA LEU A 65 -4.74 17.81 -6.42
C LEU A 65 -5.35 17.23 -5.14
N MET A 66 -4.89 16.03 -4.76
CA MET A 66 -5.27 15.38 -3.51
C MET A 66 -4.01 14.92 -2.78
N TRP A 67 -3.92 15.25 -1.49
CA TRP A 67 -2.88 14.78 -0.60
C TRP A 67 -3.42 13.66 0.25
N VAL A 68 -2.62 12.62 0.38
CA VAL A 68 -2.94 11.42 1.12
C VAL A 68 -1.89 11.23 2.20
N ARG A 69 -2.32 11.02 3.45
CA ARG A 69 -1.42 10.70 4.57
C ARG A 69 -1.11 9.22 4.55
N GLY A 70 -0.04 8.85 3.85
CA GLY A 70 0.46 7.48 3.80
C GLY A 70 1.21 7.16 2.51
N GLN A 71 1.35 5.87 2.24
CA GLN A 71 2.09 5.36 1.10
C GLN A 71 1.17 5.05 -0.10
N VAL A 72 1.59 5.48 -1.30
CA VAL A 72 0.91 5.18 -2.56
C VAL A 72 1.73 4.13 -3.33
N PRO A 73 1.11 3.04 -3.80
CA PRO A 73 1.83 1.99 -4.51
C PRO A 73 2.14 2.42 -5.95
N GLY A 74 3.42 2.51 -6.29
CA GLY A 74 3.88 2.82 -7.64
C GLY A 74 5.03 3.83 -7.64
N ALA A 75 5.67 3.99 -8.79
CA ALA A 75 6.55 5.14 -9.01
C ALA A 75 5.71 6.39 -9.36
N GLU A 76 6.30 7.57 -9.22
CA GLU A 76 5.72 8.85 -9.63
C GLU A 76 5.27 8.82 -11.11
N GLY A 77 4.17 9.52 -11.40
CA GLY A 77 3.58 9.60 -12.75
C GLY A 77 2.74 8.39 -13.18
N ASN A 78 2.66 7.32 -12.38
CA ASN A 78 1.77 6.20 -12.66
C ASN A 78 0.33 6.48 -12.23
N PHE A 79 -0.61 5.85 -12.94
CA PHE A 79 -2.02 5.86 -12.56
C PHE A 79 -2.28 5.07 -11.27
N VAL A 80 -3.16 5.61 -10.45
CA VAL A 80 -3.64 4.99 -9.21
C VAL A 80 -5.17 4.99 -9.24
N PHE A 81 -5.77 3.88 -8.84
CA PHE A 81 -7.22 3.77 -8.66
C PHE A 81 -7.58 4.08 -7.21
N ILE A 82 -8.44 5.08 -7.02
CA ILE A 82 -8.95 5.48 -5.71
C ILE A 82 -10.40 5.01 -5.60
N LYS A 83 -10.77 4.52 -4.41
CA LYS A 83 -12.12 4.13 -4.05
C LYS A 83 -12.33 4.31 -2.56
N ASP A 84 -13.58 4.39 -2.15
CA ASP A 84 -13.94 4.50 -0.75
C ASP A 84 -13.46 3.29 0.07
N ALA A 85 -13.15 3.55 1.34
CA ALA A 85 -12.66 2.55 2.25
C ALA A 85 -13.75 1.51 2.56
N VAL A 86 -13.38 0.22 2.57
CA VAL A 86 -14.33 -0.87 2.86
C VAL A 86 -14.46 -1.17 4.35
N TYR A 87 -13.37 -1.04 5.12
CA TYR A 87 -13.32 -1.49 6.52
C TYR A 87 -13.66 -0.39 7.53
N LYS A 88 -13.22 0.86 7.28
CA LYS A 88 -13.57 2.04 8.07
C LYS A 88 -14.34 2.98 7.15
N LYS A 89 -15.61 2.65 6.90
CA LYS A 89 -16.45 3.45 6.02
C LYS A 89 -16.76 4.79 6.69
N PRO A 90 -16.70 5.91 5.96
CA PRO A 90 -17.33 7.14 6.42
C PRO A 90 -18.83 6.93 6.55
N ASP A 91 -19.49 7.79 7.33
CA ASP A 91 -20.94 7.81 7.41
C ASP A 91 -21.51 8.21 6.04
N ILE A 92 -22.16 7.24 5.38
CA ILE A 92 -22.65 7.39 4.00
C ILE A 92 -23.77 8.43 3.93
N SER A 93 -24.50 8.64 5.04
CA SER A 93 -25.62 9.59 5.07
C SER A 93 -25.18 11.05 4.92
N LEU A 94 -23.94 11.37 5.28
CA LEU A 94 -23.37 12.71 5.21
C LEU A 94 -22.70 12.99 3.86
N LEU A 95 -22.47 11.97 3.03
CA LEU A 95 -21.73 12.11 1.79
C LEU A 95 -22.63 12.43 0.60
N PRO A 96 -22.18 13.26 -0.35
CA PRO A 96 -22.93 13.52 -1.56
C PRO A 96 -22.97 12.27 -2.44
N PHE A 97 -24.17 11.80 -2.77
CA PHE A 97 -24.41 10.67 -3.68
C PHE A 97 -25.17 11.16 -4.93
N PRO A 98 -24.80 10.75 -6.16
CA PRO A 98 -23.74 9.79 -6.52
C PRO A 98 -22.32 10.39 -6.53
N THR A 99 -22.21 11.71 -6.64
CA THR A 99 -20.96 12.47 -6.58
C THR A 99 -21.27 13.89 -6.11
N TYR A 100 -20.24 14.64 -5.73
CA TYR A 100 -20.37 16.09 -5.52
C TYR A 100 -20.65 16.78 -6.86
N PHE A 101 -21.65 17.65 -6.88
CA PHE A 101 -21.96 18.55 -7.99
C PHE A 101 -21.56 19.97 -7.60
N THR A 102 -20.77 20.61 -8.46
CA THR A 102 -20.46 22.04 -8.28
C THR A 102 -21.72 22.86 -8.59
N PRO A 103 -22.15 23.76 -7.68
CA PRO A 103 -23.21 24.72 -7.97
C PRO A 103 -22.83 25.60 -9.17
N GLU A 104 -23.82 26.04 -9.97
CA GLU A 104 -23.56 26.87 -11.16
C GLU A 104 -22.93 28.23 -10.83
N ASP A 105 -23.13 28.71 -9.60
CA ASP A 105 -22.63 30.01 -9.12
C ASP A 105 -21.16 29.98 -8.66
N GLU A 106 -20.55 28.79 -8.53
CA GLU A 106 -19.19 28.62 -7.99
C GLU A 106 -18.22 28.11 -9.07
N ASP A 107 -17.25 28.95 -9.45
CA ASP A 107 -16.18 28.56 -10.35
C ASP A 107 -15.18 27.62 -9.63
N PRO A 108 -14.89 26.41 -10.15
CA PRO A 108 -13.98 25.45 -9.50
C PRO A 108 -12.56 25.98 -9.25
N SER A 109 -12.13 26.97 -10.02
CA SER A 109 -10.82 27.62 -9.89
C SER A 109 -10.69 28.51 -8.66
N GLU A 110 -11.80 28.98 -8.11
CA GLU A 110 -11.85 29.88 -6.94
C GLU A 110 -12.09 29.11 -5.64
N LEU A 111 -12.32 27.80 -5.71
CA LEU A 111 -12.58 26.97 -4.54
C LEU A 111 -11.34 26.87 -3.65
N GLU A 112 -11.54 27.18 -2.37
CA GLU A 112 -10.49 27.08 -1.37
C GLU A 112 -10.08 25.61 -1.13
N PRO A 113 -8.80 25.35 -0.81
CA PRO A 113 -8.36 24.00 -0.50
C PRO A 113 -9.00 23.50 0.79
N LEU A 114 -9.66 22.34 0.72
CA LEU A 114 -10.22 21.65 1.87
C LEU A 114 -9.10 20.90 2.59
N VAL A 115 -8.92 21.17 3.88
CA VAL A 115 -7.94 20.49 4.73
C VAL A 115 -8.69 19.71 5.80
N ALA A 116 -8.31 18.45 6.01
CA ALA A 116 -8.89 17.64 7.06
C ALA A 116 -8.44 18.13 8.44
N ASP A 117 -9.37 18.24 9.38
CA ASP A 117 -9.07 18.60 10.77
C ASP A 117 -7.97 17.70 11.35
N HIS A 118 -6.97 18.31 11.99
CA HIS A 118 -5.89 17.57 12.62
C HIS A 118 -6.28 17.25 14.06
N GLY A 119 -6.22 15.96 14.42
CA GLY A 119 -6.10 15.58 15.82
C GLY A 119 -4.72 15.97 16.34
N GLU A 120 -4.60 16.24 17.65
CA GLU A 120 -3.32 16.56 18.30
C GLU A 120 -2.27 15.44 18.13
N ILE A 121 -2.73 14.19 17.95
CA ILE A 121 -1.88 13.00 17.85
C ILE A 121 -2.01 12.40 16.45
N ASP A 122 -0.88 12.11 15.81
CA ASP A 122 -0.85 11.37 14.55
C ASP A 122 -1.34 9.92 14.79
N PRO A 123 -2.43 9.47 14.14
CA PRO A 123 -2.91 8.10 14.27
C PRO A 123 -1.91 7.03 13.80
N PHE A 124 -0.83 7.40 13.08
CA PHE A 124 0.29 6.53 12.73
C PHE A 124 1.50 6.62 13.68
N MET A 125 1.59 7.63 14.55
CA MET A 125 2.64 7.69 15.59
C MET A 125 2.18 7.13 16.95
N ALA A 126 0.87 6.96 17.15
CA ALA A 126 0.31 6.43 18.40
C ALA A 126 0.45 4.90 18.59
N ALA A 127 1.21 4.22 17.73
CA ALA A 127 1.40 2.78 17.78
C ALA A 127 2.86 2.43 18.08
N ASP A 128 3.23 2.57 19.36
CA ASP A 128 4.26 1.80 20.05
C ASP A 128 3.70 1.36 21.42
#